data_AF-A0A359BJV8-F1
#
_entry.id   AF-A0A359BJV8-F1
#
_cell.length_a   1.000
_cell.length_b   1.000
_cell.length_c   1.000
_cell.angle_alpha   90.00
_cell.angle_beta   90.00
_cell.angle_gamma   90.00
#
_symmetry.space_group_name_H-M   'P 1'
#
loop_
_entity.id
_entity.type
_entity.pdbx_description
1 polymer ?
#
loop_
_entity_poly.entity_id
_entity_poly.type
_entity_poly.pdbx_seq_one_letter_code
_entity_poly.pdbx_strand_id
1 'polypeptide(L)'
;MKLKLYWNKFIFLLNKNKSLLFWLFLIALSYFTYLSSVVQFYGTKYNILVGEGLNPDPSHMPIYILLTIPTFIIYVIVTIYMTLKLNFFRCIVFPILFCSYLYALIYCSYTINSYFLWLYILGFPILFTIFCLLIIIGLIKDILTIKRLELNVRKIGKL
;
A
#
# COMPACT_ATOMS: atom_id res chain seq x y z
N MET A 1 15.72 26.80 -21.23
CA MET A 1 14.54 26.42 -22.06
C MET A 1 14.12 24.94 -21.92
N LYS A 2 15.05 23.96 -21.93
CA LYS A 2 14.72 22.52 -21.80
C LYS A 2 14.07 22.12 -20.46
N LEU A 3 14.49 22.72 -19.33
CA LEU A 3 13.96 22.40 -17.99
C LEU A 3 12.45 22.68 -17.86
N LYS A 4 11.97 23.80 -18.41
CA LYS A 4 10.55 24.18 -18.42
C LYS A 4 9.69 23.18 -19.20
N LEU A 5 10.26 22.59 -20.26
CA LEU A 5 9.58 21.62 -21.10
C LEU A 5 9.49 20.23 -20.43
N TYR A 6 10.52 19.84 -19.67
CA TYR A 6 10.45 18.65 -18.79
C TYR A 6 9.43 18.83 -17.67
N TRP A 7 9.42 19.99 -17.02
CA TRP A 7 8.45 20.33 -15.97
C TRP A 7 7.01 20.28 -16.48
N ASN A 8 6.71 20.85 -17.65
CA ASN A 8 5.37 20.81 -18.22
C ASN A 8 4.91 19.38 -18.56
N LYS A 9 5.81 18.53 -19.09
CA LYS A 9 5.50 17.12 -19.36
C LYS A 9 5.31 16.30 -18.09
N PHE A 10 6.08 16.59 -17.05
CA PHE A 10 5.91 15.99 -15.73
C PHE A 10 4.54 16.35 -15.13
N ILE A 11 4.15 17.63 -15.16
CA ILE A 11 2.84 18.10 -14.70
C ILE A 11 1.71 17.44 -15.50
N PHE A 12 1.87 17.26 -16.81
CA PHE A 12 0.91 16.54 -17.64
C PHE A 12 0.73 15.07 -17.21
N LEU A 13 1.84 14.35 -16.98
CA LEU A 13 1.79 12.95 -16.51
C LEU A 13 1.20 12.83 -15.10
N LEU A 14 1.49 13.78 -14.21
CA LEU A 14 0.87 13.89 -12.89
C LEU A 14 -0.65 14.08 -13.03
N ASN A 15 -1.08 15.06 -13.83
CA ASN A 15 -2.49 15.33 -14.07
C ASN A 15 -3.24 14.16 -14.73
N LYS A 16 -2.55 13.38 -15.57
CA LYS A 16 -3.12 12.17 -16.18
C LYS A 16 -3.39 11.07 -15.13
N ASN A 17 -2.52 10.95 -14.12
CA ASN A 17 -2.66 9.93 -13.07
C ASN A 17 -3.40 10.44 -11.82
N LYS A 18 -3.76 11.73 -11.75
CA LYS A 18 -4.34 12.38 -10.54
C LYS A 18 -5.56 11.66 -9.98
N SER A 19 -6.49 11.25 -10.85
CA SER A 19 -7.72 10.57 -10.43
C SER A 19 -7.40 9.23 -9.80
N LEU A 20 -6.46 8.48 -10.39
CA LEU A 20 -6.10 7.15 -9.90
C LEU A 20 -5.32 7.23 -8.58
N LEU A 21 -4.44 8.22 -8.42
CA LEU A 21 -3.77 8.52 -7.16
C LEU A 21 -4.78 8.93 -6.06
N PHE A 22 -5.78 9.74 -6.42
CA PHE A 22 -6.85 10.13 -5.50
C PHE A 22 -7.70 8.92 -5.07
N TRP A 23 -8.04 8.02 -6.00
CA TRP A 23 -8.74 6.77 -5.68
C TRP A 23 -7.92 5.86 -4.76
N LEU A 24 -6.62 5.69 -5.02
CA LEU A 24 -5.72 4.93 -4.15
C LEU A 24 -5.68 5.52 -2.73
N PHE A 25 -5.62 6.85 -2.63
CA PHE A 25 -5.68 7.55 -1.35
C PHE A 25 -7.00 7.31 -0.61
N LEU A 26 -8.14 7.45 -1.30
CA LEU A 26 -9.46 7.20 -0.69
C LEU A 26 -9.61 5.75 -0.24
N ILE A 27 -9.17 4.78 -1.04
CA ILE A 27 -9.20 3.35 -0.67
C ILE A 27 -8.34 3.12 0.57
N ALA A 28 -7.11 3.66 0.60
CA ALA A 28 -6.25 3.57 1.78
C ALA A 28 -6.93 4.18 3.01
N LEU A 29 -7.45 5.40 2.90
CA LEU A 29 -8.13 6.08 4.01
C LEU A 29 -9.33 5.29 4.51
N SER A 30 -10.18 4.79 3.62
CA SER A 30 -11.36 3.97 3.96
C SER A 30 -10.98 2.67 4.66
N TYR A 31 -9.87 2.06 4.26
CA TYR A 31 -9.38 0.83 4.86
C TYR A 31 -8.78 1.09 6.23
N PHE A 32 -8.01 2.17 6.39
CA PHE A 32 -7.48 2.60 7.69
C PHE A 32 -8.61 2.89 8.69
N THR A 33 -9.66 3.60 8.27
CA THR A 33 -10.79 3.91 9.16
C THR A 33 -11.56 2.65 9.52
N TYR A 34 -11.84 1.79 8.55
CA TYR A 34 -12.47 0.48 8.79
C TYR A 34 -11.66 -0.34 9.80
N LEU A 35 -10.38 -0.54 9.53
CA LEU A 35 -9.51 -1.37 10.36
C LEU A 35 -9.38 -0.80 11.77
N SER A 36 -9.18 0.51 11.92
CA SER A 36 -9.12 1.17 13.23
C SER A 36 -10.42 1.02 14.02
N SER A 37 -11.58 1.10 13.37
CA SER A 37 -12.88 0.92 14.04
C SER A 37 -13.11 -0.51 14.53
N VAL A 38 -12.76 -1.51 13.71
CA VAL A 38 -12.85 -2.93 14.08
C VAL A 38 -11.89 -3.23 15.23
N VAL A 39 -10.64 -2.83 15.07
CA VAL A 39 -9.58 -2.93 16.08
C VAL A 39 -10.08 -2.33 17.40
N GLN A 40 -10.47 -1.06 17.42
CA GLN A 40 -10.92 -0.39 18.64
C GLN A 40 -12.12 -1.06 19.30
N PHE A 41 -13.13 -1.47 18.51
CA PHE A 41 -14.32 -2.15 19.04
C PHE A 41 -13.98 -3.49 19.71
N TYR A 42 -13.21 -4.35 19.02
CA TYR A 42 -12.86 -5.66 19.55
C TYR A 42 -11.82 -5.57 20.68
N GLY A 43 -10.92 -4.58 20.61
CA GLY A 43 -9.96 -4.29 21.67
C GLY A 43 -10.62 -3.85 22.98
N THR A 44 -11.63 -2.99 22.91
CA THR A 44 -12.32 -2.47 24.10
C THR A 44 -13.38 -3.42 24.64
N LYS A 45 -14.14 -4.08 23.77
CA LYS A 45 -15.27 -4.92 24.19
C LYS A 45 -14.87 -6.34 24.58
N TYR A 46 -13.84 -6.89 23.92
CA TYR A 46 -13.45 -8.30 24.06
C TYR A 46 -11.98 -8.47 24.47
N ASN A 47 -11.31 -7.38 24.86
CA ASN A 47 -9.91 -7.34 25.30
C ASN A 47 -8.92 -7.93 24.28
N ILE A 48 -9.27 -7.87 23.00
CA ILE A 48 -8.50 -8.51 21.93
C ILE A 48 -7.18 -7.76 21.63
N LEU A 49 -7.02 -6.50 22.08
CA LEU A 49 -5.85 -5.66 21.80
C LEU A 49 -5.08 -5.20 23.03
N VAL A 50 -5.40 -5.74 24.20
CA VAL A 50 -4.79 -5.25 25.45
C VAL A 50 -3.52 -6.04 25.73
N GLY A 51 -2.39 -5.36 25.61
CA GLY A 51 -1.12 -5.82 26.15
C GLY A 51 -1.21 -6.05 27.66
N GLU A 52 -0.52 -7.08 28.12
CA GLU A 52 -0.21 -7.42 29.52
C GLU A 52 -1.37 -7.31 30.52
N GLY A 53 -2.18 -8.36 30.62
CA GLY A 53 -2.96 -8.65 31.84
C GLY A 53 -4.38 -9.15 31.64
N LEU A 54 -4.99 -8.97 30.46
CA LEU A 54 -6.33 -9.45 30.16
C LEU A 54 -6.28 -10.53 29.07
N ASN A 55 -6.89 -11.68 29.34
CA ASN A 55 -7.01 -12.73 28.33
C ASN A 55 -8.08 -12.33 27.30
N PRO A 56 -7.76 -12.39 25.99
CA PRO A 56 -8.73 -12.14 24.94
C PRO A 56 -9.87 -13.16 24.99
N ASP A 57 -11.09 -12.73 24.68
CA ASP A 57 -12.25 -13.63 24.61
C ASP A 57 -12.11 -14.61 23.41
N PRO A 58 -11.88 -15.91 23.65
CA PRO A 58 -11.62 -16.87 22.58
C PRO A 58 -12.82 -17.08 21.66
N SER A 59 -14.04 -16.81 22.12
CA SER A 59 -15.27 -16.99 21.33
C SER A 59 -15.40 -15.97 20.19
N HIS A 60 -14.77 -14.79 20.35
CA HIS A 60 -14.86 -13.69 19.39
C HIS A 60 -13.60 -13.51 18.52
N MET A 61 -12.52 -14.24 18.81
CA MET A 61 -11.33 -14.28 17.96
C MET A 61 -11.60 -14.69 16.50
N PRO A 62 -12.38 -15.75 16.21
CA PRO A 62 -12.59 -16.17 14.82
C PRO A 62 -13.31 -15.09 14.00
N ILE A 63 -14.26 -14.38 14.62
CA ILE A 63 -15.02 -13.31 13.97
C ILE A 63 -14.08 -12.12 13.68
N TYR A 64 -13.22 -11.75 14.64
CA TYR A 64 -12.21 -10.72 14.39
C TYR A 64 -11.29 -11.07 13.22
N ILE A 65 -10.78 -12.30 13.18
CA ILE A 65 -9.92 -12.79 12.09
C ILE A 65 -10.66 -12.75 10.75
N LEU A 66 -11.93 -13.16 10.73
CA LEU A 66 -12.78 -13.12 9.53
C LEU A 66 -13.03 -11.69 9.02
N LEU A 67 -13.03 -10.69 9.91
CA LEU A 67 -13.22 -9.30 9.54
C LEU A 67 -11.91 -8.62 9.09
N THR A 68 -10.76 -9.03 9.63
CA THR A 68 -9.48 -8.36 9.36
C THR A 68 -8.64 -9.01 8.24
N ILE A 69 -8.53 -10.35 8.20
CA ILE A 69 -7.66 -11.01 7.21
C ILE A 69 -8.24 -10.96 5.79
N PRO A 70 -9.50 -11.33 5.53
CA PRO A 70 -10.07 -11.23 4.18
C PRO A 70 -10.08 -9.80 3.65
N THR A 71 -10.38 -8.82 4.49
CA THR A 71 -10.36 -7.40 4.09
C THR A 71 -8.95 -6.92 3.80
N PHE A 72 -7.94 -7.39 4.54
CA PHE A 72 -6.53 -7.15 4.22
C PHE A 72 -6.13 -7.73 2.85
N ILE A 73 -6.51 -8.98 2.57
CA ILE A 73 -6.21 -9.63 1.28
C ILE A 73 -6.86 -8.85 0.12
N ILE A 74 -8.14 -8.47 0.27
CA ILE A 74 -8.86 -7.66 -0.72
C ILE A 74 -8.16 -6.32 -0.91
N TYR A 75 -7.79 -5.64 0.18
CA TYR A 75 -7.08 -4.37 0.14
C TYR A 75 -5.77 -4.46 -0.65
N VAL A 76 -4.95 -5.48 -0.38
CA VAL A 76 -3.69 -5.74 -1.08
C VAL A 76 -3.93 -5.95 -2.59
N ILE A 77 -4.87 -6.83 -2.96
CA ILE A 77 -5.16 -7.13 -4.37
C ILE A 77 -5.63 -5.86 -5.11
N VAL A 78 -6.58 -5.12 -4.55
CA VAL A 78 -7.15 -3.91 -5.19
C VAL A 78 -6.09 -2.84 -5.37
N THR A 79 -5.29 -2.57 -4.33
CA THR A 79 -4.27 -1.52 -4.38
C THR A 79 -3.09 -1.87 -5.29
N ILE A 80 -2.67 -3.14 -5.36
CA ILE A 80 -1.68 -3.60 -6.35
C ILE A 80 -2.24 -3.42 -7.77
N TYR A 81 -3.47 -3.91 -8.03
CA TYR A 81 -4.10 -3.83 -9.35
C TYR A 81 -4.22 -2.38 -9.84
N MET A 82 -4.64 -1.46 -8.97
CA MET A 82 -4.71 -0.04 -9.29
C MET A 82 -3.32 0.57 -9.54
N THR A 83 -2.34 0.25 -8.71
CA THR A 83 -0.96 0.77 -8.86
C THR A 83 -0.31 0.30 -10.16
N LEU A 84 -0.63 -0.93 -10.62
CA LEU A 84 -0.17 -1.43 -11.92
C LEU A 84 -0.72 -0.63 -13.11
N LYS A 85 -1.82 0.11 -12.96
CA LYS A 85 -2.37 1.01 -14.00
C LYS A 85 -1.66 2.37 -14.08
N LEU A 86 -0.89 2.75 -13.07
CA LEU A 86 -0.15 4.03 -13.08
C LEU A 86 0.96 3.99 -14.13
N ASN A 87 1.04 4.98 -15.02
CA ASN A 87 2.11 5.01 -16.03
C ASN A 87 3.42 5.62 -15.51
N PHE A 88 3.36 6.33 -14.38
CA PHE A 88 4.46 7.08 -13.79
C PHE A 88 4.23 7.18 -12.27
N PHE A 89 5.26 7.48 -11.47
CA PHE A 89 5.23 7.57 -9.98
C PHE A 89 5.11 6.24 -9.23
N ARG A 90 5.31 5.10 -9.89
CA ARG A 90 5.21 3.80 -9.22
C ARG A 90 6.22 3.67 -8.08
N CYS A 91 7.42 4.22 -8.26
CA CYS A 91 8.47 4.20 -7.25
C CYS A 91 8.10 4.89 -5.92
N ILE A 92 7.17 5.87 -5.94
CA ILE A 92 6.74 6.59 -4.73
C ILE A 92 5.48 5.94 -4.13
N VAL A 93 4.57 5.48 -4.98
CA VAL A 93 3.32 4.86 -4.53
C VAL A 93 3.55 3.51 -3.86
N PHE A 94 4.48 2.69 -4.37
CA PHE A 94 4.78 1.38 -3.77
C PHE A 94 5.26 1.47 -2.31
N PRO A 95 6.20 2.36 -1.92
CA PRO A 95 6.58 2.57 -0.52
C PRO A 95 5.41 2.91 0.39
N ILE A 96 4.53 3.80 -0.05
CA ILE A 96 3.38 4.24 0.75
C ILE A 96 2.41 3.09 0.97
N LEU A 97 2.12 2.30 -0.07
CA LEU A 97 1.28 1.10 0.04
C LEU A 97 1.94 0.02 0.90
N PHE A 98 3.26 -0.13 0.83
CA PHE A 98 3.94 -1.07 1.69
C PHE A 98 3.83 -0.68 3.17
N CYS A 99 3.98 0.60 3.50
CA CYS A 99 3.74 1.09 4.85
C CYS A 99 2.30 0.82 5.33
N SER A 100 1.29 1.00 4.46
CA SER A 100 -0.10 0.69 4.82
C SER A 100 -0.34 -0.81 4.99
N TYR A 101 0.31 -1.66 4.20
CA TYR A 101 0.25 -3.11 4.39
C TYR A 101 0.89 -3.53 5.71
N LEU A 102 2.05 -2.97 6.05
CA LEU A 102 2.71 -3.24 7.33
C LEU A 102 1.82 -2.84 8.50
N TYR A 103 1.24 -1.64 8.47
CA TYR A 103 0.30 -1.20 9.48
C TYR A 103 -0.86 -2.18 9.64
N ALA A 104 -1.50 -2.57 8.55
CA ALA A 104 -2.63 -3.50 8.58
C ALA A 104 -2.25 -4.88 9.12
N LEU A 105 -1.09 -5.39 8.71
CA LEU A 105 -0.58 -6.68 9.15
C LEU A 105 -0.29 -6.69 10.66
N ILE A 106 0.25 -5.59 11.19
CA ILE A 106 0.46 -5.40 12.63
C ILE A 106 -0.87 -5.63 13.39
N TYR A 107 -1.96 -4.95 13.01
CA TYR A 107 -3.24 -5.12 13.69
C TYR A 107 -3.93 -6.46 13.46
N CYS A 108 -3.69 -7.10 12.31
CA CYS A 108 -4.11 -8.49 12.11
C CYS A 108 -3.37 -9.41 13.10
N SER A 109 -2.08 -9.16 13.35
CA SER A 109 -1.23 -9.98 14.24
C SER A 109 -1.36 -9.67 15.74
N TYR A 110 -1.72 -8.44 16.12
CA TYR A 110 -1.78 -7.99 17.53
C TYR A 110 -2.88 -8.68 18.35
N THR A 111 -3.87 -9.27 17.68
CA THR A 111 -5.05 -9.83 18.34
C THR A 111 -4.84 -11.15 19.05
N ILE A 112 -3.59 -11.60 19.08
CA ILE A 112 -3.27 -12.96 19.41
C ILE A 112 -1.95 -12.96 20.16
N ASN A 113 -2.04 -12.90 21.50
CA ASN A 113 -0.93 -13.12 22.43
C ASN A 113 -0.10 -14.35 21.99
N SER A 114 0.98 -14.12 21.24
CA SER A 114 2.03 -15.08 20.88
C SER A 114 1.67 -16.27 19.95
N TYR A 115 0.41 -16.70 19.80
CA TYR A 115 0.07 -17.93 19.04
C TYR A 115 0.26 -17.83 17.51
N PHE A 116 0.14 -16.63 16.95
CA PHE A 116 0.26 -16.41 15.50
C PHE A 116 1.30 -15.33 15.14
N LEU A 117 2.26 -15.08 16.03
CA LEU A 117 3.46 -14.30 15.71
C LEU A 117 4.14 -14.82 14.42
N TRP A 118 4.01 -16.12 14.16
CA TRP A 118 4.47 -16.76 12.93
C TRP A 118 3.82 -16.19 11.66
N LEU A 119 2.58 -15.71 11.68
CA LEU A 119 1.96 -15.03 10.53
C LEU A 119 2.65 -13.70 10.23
N TYR A 120 3.09 -12.97 11.27
CA TYR A 120 3.92 -11.79 11.08
C TYR A 120 5.30 -12.18 10.55
N ILE A 121 5.94 -13.18 11.16
CA ILE A 121 7.27 -13.67 10.78
C ILE A 121 7.29 -14.24 9.35
N LEU A 122 6.22 -14.86 8.86
CA LEU A 122 6.12 -15.35 7.47
C LEU A 122 5.58 -14.31 6.50
N GLY A 123 4.56 -13.54 6.90
CA GLY A 123 3.91 -12.55 6.06
C GLY A 123 4.80 -11.34 5.78
N PHE A 124 5.59 -10.89 6.76
CA PHE A 124 6.50 -9.76 6.61
C PHE A 124 7.58 -10.00 5.53
N PRO A 125 8.37 -11.10 5.55
CA PRO A 125 9.35 -11.39 4.50
C PRO A 125 8.71 -11.50 3.11
N ILE A 126 7.53 -12.12 3.02
CA ILE A 126 6.82 -12.27 1.74
C ILE A 126 6.43 -10.89 1.19
N LEU A 127 5.78 -10.06 2.02
CA LEU A 127 5.40 -8.70 1.62
C LEU A 127 6.61 -7.82 1.32
N PHE A 128 7.68 -7.95 2.10
CA PHE A 128 8.93 -7.23 1.88
C PHE A 128 9.59 -7.63 0.55
N THR A 129 9.60 -8.92 0.22
CA THR A 129 10.13 -9.43 -1.05
C THR A 129 9.30 -8.92 -2.23
N ILE A 130 7.96 -9.00 -2.13
CA ILE A 130 7.04 -8.46 -3.14
C ILE A 130 7.27 -6.96 -3.31
N PHE A 131 7.45 -6.24 -2.21
CA PHE A 131 7.72 -4.81 -2.21
C PHE A 131 9.03 -4.45 -2.91
N CYS A 132 10.13 -5.13 -2.59
CA CYS A 132 11.42 -4.93 -3.26
C CYS A 132 11.30 -5.14 -4.78
N LEU A 133 10.63 -6.22 -5.21
CA LEU A 133 10.38 -6.50 -6.63
C LEU A 133 9.55 -5.39 -7.28
N LEU A 134 8.47 -4.95 -6.64
CA LEU A 134 7.60 -3.90 -7.17
C LEU A 134 8.31 -2.54 -7.28
N ILE A 135 9.18 -2.20 -6.32
CA ILE A 135 10.04 -1.00 -6.39
C ILE A 135 10.98 -1.09 -7.58
N ILE A 136 11.70 -2.21 -7.75
CA ILE A 136 12.66 -2.36 -8.85
C ILE A 136 11.94 -2.24 -10.19
N ILE A 137 10.80 -2.93 -10.36
CA ILE A 137 9.97 -2.85 -11.57
C ILE A 137 9.45 -1.42 -11.79
N GLY A 138 9.02 -0.74 -10.72
CA GLY A 138 8.56 0.64 -10.74
C GLY A 138 9.65 1.61 -11.21
N LEU A 139 10.84 1.52 -10.62
CA LEU A 139 12.03 2.30 -10.98
C LEU A 139 12.41 2.12 -12.44
N ILE A 140 12.48 0.87 -12.93
CA ILE A 140 12.83 0.59 -14.32
C ILE A 140 11.82 1.26 -15.27
N LYS A 141 10.51 1.14 -14.98
CA LYS A 141 9.47 1.77 -15.80
C LYS A 141 9.52 3.29 -15.75
N ASP A 142 9.76 3.87 -14.58
CA ASP A 142 9.86 5.32 -14.41
C ASP A 142 11.09 5.86 -15.16
N ILE A 143 12.26 5.19 -15.07
CA ILE A 143 13.49 5.55 -15.81
C ILE A 143 13.29 5.44 -17.32
N LEU A 144 12.67 4.37 -17.82
CA LEU A 144 12.38 4.20 -19.24
C LEU A 144 11.45 5.30 -19.77
N THR A 145 10.47 5.69 -18.95
CA THR A 145 9.55 6.79 -19.28
C THR A 145 10.31 8.11 -19.37
N ILE A 146 11.21 8.39 -18.43
CA ILE A 146 12.08 9.58 -18.46
C ILE A 146 12.98 9.57 -19.70
N LYS A 147 13.67 8.46 -19.99
CA LYS A 147 14.54 8.34 -21.18
C LYS A 147 13.77 8.57 -22.50
N ARG A 148 12.54 8.05 -22.63
CA ARG A 148 11.69 8.32 -23.81
C ARG A 148 11.34 9.80 -23.92
N LEU A 149 11.05 10.46 -22.80
CA LEU A 149 10.76 11.89 -22.79
C LEU A 149 11.99 12.70 -23.25
N GLU A 150 13.19 12.35 -22.77
CA GLU A 150 14.43 13.02 -23.19
C GLU A 150 14.72 12.88 -24.69
N LEU A 151 14.56 11.67 -25.25
CA LEU A 151 14.76 11.41 -26.68
C LEU A 151 13.78 12.21 -27.55
N ASN A 152 12.51 12.30 -27.14
CA ASN A 152 11.50 13.09 -27.86
C ASN A 152 11.81 14.60 -27.82
N VAL A 153 12.34 15.12 -26.72
CA VAL A 153 12.76 16.53 -26.63
C VAL A 153 13.98 16.82 -27.51
N ARG A 154 14.95 15.89 -27.60
CA ARG A 154 16.11 16.05 -28.50
C ARG A 154 15.74 16.04 -29.99
N LYS A 155 14.71 15.29 -30.39
CA LYS A 155 14.20 15.29 -31.77
C LYS A 155 13.55 16.62 -32.15
N ILE A 156 12.78 17.21 -31.23
CA ILE A 156 12.08 18.50 -31.48
C ILE A 156 13.06 19.67 -31.53
N GLY A 157 14.13 19.66 -30.74
CA GLY A 157 15.15 20.72 -30.77
C GLY A 157 16.20 20.62 -31.88
N LYS A 158 16.04 19.68 -32.83
CA LYS A 158 16.87 19.55 -34.04
C LYS A 158 16.10 19.91 -35.32
N LEU A 159 14.81 20.23 -35.20
CA LEU A 159 13.96 20.89 -36.20
C LEU A 159 13.92 22.38 -35.89
#